data_AF-A0A8V0XSH2-F1
#
_entry.id   AF-A0A8V0XSH2-F1
#
_cell.length_a   1.000
_cell.length_b   1.000
_cell.length_c   1.000
_cell.angle_alpha   90.00
_cell.angle_beta   90.00
_cell.angle_gamma   90.00
#
_symmetry.space_group_name_H-M   'P 1'
#
loop_
_entity.id
_entity.type
_entity.pdbx_description
1 polymer ?
#
loop_
_entity_poly.entity_id
_entity_poly.type
_entity_poly.pdbx_seq_one_letter_code
_entity_poly.pdbx_strand_id
1 'polypeptide(L)'
;MSAGILRFQCPVCRDRMQFRMQMHILGIQIPARRPTWEDKESYEKLYEMHGLCDVSECLYTEGREQAEEEGPWELLVCTSCAVQGTHRHCSSLSESITSWECDICAGVGTASSDEPQLAGPSTA
;
A
#
# COMPACT_ATOMS: atom_id res chain seq x y z
N MET A 1 0.78 -18.67 -2.14
CA MET A 1 1.47 -18.81 -3.45
C MET A 1 2.19 -20.16 -3.49
N SER A 2 1.66 -21.17 -4.16
CA SER A 2 2.36 -22.46 -4.31
C SER A 2 2.58 -22.78 -5.78
N ALA A 3 3.85 -22.91 -6.18
CA ALA A 3 4.30 -23.07 -7.57
C ALA A 3 4.41 -24.53 -8.05
N GLY A 4 4.37 -25.45 -7.08
CA GLY A 4 4.62 -26.87 -7.25
C GLY A 4 5.89 -27.21 -8.04
N ILE A 5 5.98 -28.48 -8.44
CA ILE A 5 7.11 -28.98 -9.24
C ILE A 5 7.23 -28.25 -10.58
N LEU A 6 6.14 -27.71 -11.14
CA LEU A 6 6.08 -27.17 -12.50
C LEU A 6 7.02 -25.96 -12.70
N ARG A 7 7.12 -25.10 -11.69
CA ARG A 7 7.95 -23.88 -11.72
C ARG A 7 9.25 -24.01 -10.90
N PHE A 8 9.49 -25.18 -10.32
CA PHE A 8 10.70 -25.43 -9.53
C PHE A 8 11.90 -25.69 -10.45
N GLN A 9 12.88 -24.79 -10.40
CA GLN A 9 14.07 -24.77 -11.25
C GLN A 9 15.24 -24.07 -10.55
N CYS A 10 16.46 -24.31 -11.01
CA CYS A 10 17.66 -23.66 -10.48
C CYS A 10 17.56 -22.13 -10.62
N PRO A 11 17.78 -21.35 -9.56
CA PRO A 11 17.70 -19.89 -9.64
C PRO A 11 18.84 -19.28 -10.48
N VAL A 12 19.95 -20.01 -10.67
CA VAL A 12 21.13 -19.54 -11.41
C VAL A 12 21.03 -19.87 -12.90
N CYS A 13 20.91 -21.15 -13.23
CA CYS A 13 20.97 -21.63 -14.63
C CYS A 13 19.62 -22.04 -15.21
N ARG A 14 18.53 -21.97 -14.42
CA ARG A 14 17.17 -22.40 -14.80
C ARG A 14 17.03 -23.87 -15.18
N ASP A 15 18.06 -24.69 -14.94
CA ASP A 15 17.96 -26.14 -15.11
C ASP A 15 16.89 -26.71 -14.17
N ARG A 16 16.03 -27.57 -14.72
CA ARG A 16 14.94 -28.21 -13.99
C ARG A 16 15.31 -29.63 -13.56
N MET A 17 15.98 -30.38 -14.43
CA MET A 17 16.17 -31.82 -14.25
C MET A 17 17.21 -32.13 -13.19
N GLN A 18 18.43 -31.60 -13.35
CA GLN A 18 19.50 -31.75 -12.38
C GLN A 18 19.10 -31.12 -11.05
N PHE A 19 18.50 -29.93 -11.09
CA PHE A 19 18.08 -29.25 -9.85
C PHE A 19 17.05 -30.07 -9.06
N ARG A 20 15.98 -30.56 -9.71
CA ARG A 20 14.96 -31.39 -9.04
C ARG A 20 15.54 -32.69 -8.51
N MET A 21 16.42 -33.34 -9.28
CA MET A 21 17.08 -34.57 -8.86
C MET A 21 17.92 -34.34 -7.60
N GLN A 22 18.73 -33.28 -7.57
CA GLN A 22 19.52 -32.93 -6.39
C GLN A 22 18.65 -32.61 -5.18
N MET A 23 17.56 -31.86 -5.37
CA MET A 23 16.62 -31.56 -4.28
C MET A 23 15.94 -32.84 -3.75
N HIS A 24 15.60 -33.79 -4.62
CA HIS A 24 15.09 -35.10 -4.20
C HIS A 24 16.13 -35.92 -3.42
N ILE A 25 17.40 -35.92 -3.85
CA ILE A 25 18.50 -36.58 -3.13
C ILE A 25 18.66 -36.00 -1.72
N LEU A 26 18.44 -34.70 -1.56
CA LEU A 26 18.43 -34.02 -0.26
C LEU A 26 17.13 -34.26 0.54
N GLY A 27 16.21 -35.08 0.04
CA GLY A 27 14.94 -35.40 0.71
C GLY A 27 13.84 -34.34 0.54
N ILE A 28 14.06 -33.33 -0.31
CA ILE A 28 13.08 -32.27 -0.57
C ILE A 28 12.15 -32.73 -1.70
N GLN A 29 10.93 -33.12 -1.34
CA GLN A 29 9.88 -33.47 -2.29
C GLN A 29 9.00 -32.26 -2.59
N ILE A 30 8.98 -31.82 -3.84
CA ILE A 30 8.10 -30.73 -4.28
C ILE A 30 6.83 -31.34 -4.88
N PRO A 31 5.64 -31.05 -4.34
CA PRO A 31 4.40 -31.62 -4.86
C PRO A 31 4.06 -31.11 -6.26
N ALA A 32 3.42 -31.97 -7.06
CA ALA A 32 2.89 -31.60 -8.37
C ALA A 32 1.59 -30.80 -8.21
N ARG A 33 1.73 -29.47 -8.03
CA ARG A 33 0.61 -28.53 -7.96
C ARG A 33 0.74 -27.48 -9.06
N ARG A 34 -0.39 -27.09 -9.65
CA ARG A 34 -0.42 -25.93 -10.52
C ARG A 34 -0.14 -24.68 -9.70
N PRO A 35 0.64 -23.74 -10.23
CA PRO A 35 0.76 -22.43 -9.62
C PRO A 35 -0.61 -21.80 -9.45
N THR A 36 -1.02 -21.57 -8.21
CA THR A 36 -2.34 -20.95 -7.92
C THR A 36 -2.45 -19.53 -8.43
N TRP A 37 -1.32 -18.91 -8.81
CA TRP A 37 -1.32 -17.60 -9.43
C TRP A 37 -1.66 -17.67 -10.93
N GLU A 38 -1.54 -18.83 -11.60
CA GLU A 38 -1.96 -18.92 -13.01
C GLU A 38 -3.49 -18.84 -13.20
N ASP A 39 -4.24 -18.89 -12.09
CA ASP A 39 -5.69 -18.69 -12.08
C ASP A 39 -6.00 -17.20 -12.21
N LYS A 40 -6.80 -16.83 -13.21
CA LYS A 40 -7.13 -15.42 -13.55
C LYS A 40 -7.71 -14.65 -12.36
N GLU A 41 -8.54 -15.31 -11.55
CA GLU A 41 -9.16 -14.76 -10.32
C GLU A 41 -8.15 -14.49 -9.19
N SER A 42 -6.98 -15.13 -9.22
CA SER A 42 -5.96 -14.98 -8.15
C SER A 42 -5.23 -13.63 -8.19
N TYR A 43 -5.25 -12.96 -9.35
CA TYR A 43 -4.62 -11.66 -9.54
C TYR A 43 -5.60 -10.49 -9.39
N GLU A 44 -6.92 -10.72 -9.49
CA GLU A 44 -7.90 -9.62 -9.41
C GLU A 44 -7.82 -8.86 -8.09
N LYS A 45 -7.62 -9.58 -6.98
CA LYS A 45 -7.40 -8.97 -5.65
C LYS A 45 -6.07 -8.23 -5.50
N LEU A 46 -5.10 -8.44 -6.38
CA LEU A 46 -3.82 -7.73 -6.33
C LEU A 46 -3.89 -6.35 -7.00
N TYR A 47 -4.96 -6.09 -7.75
CA TYR A 47 -5.19 -4.81 -8.44
C TYR A 47 -6.26 -3.94 -7.78
N GLU A 48 -6.93 -4.41 -6.73
CA GLU A 48 -7.78 -3.55 -5.91
C GLU A 48 -6.88 -2.58 -5.12
N MET A 49 -6.62 -1.42 -5.73
CA MET A 49 -6.07 -0.29 -5.02
C MET A 49 -7.05 0.17 -3.95
N HIS A 50 -6.52 0.59 -2.80
CA HIS A 50 -7.31 1.21 -1.77
C HIS A 50 -8.06 2.42 -2.34
N GLY A 51 -9.39 2.40 -2.24
CA GLY A 51 -10.29 3.36 -2.91
C GLY A 51 -11.13 4.19 -1.93
N LEU A 52 -10.71 4.31 -0.68
CA LEU A 52 -11.45 4.99 0.37
C LEU A 52 -10.60 6.10 1.01
N CYS A 53 -11.25 7.12 1.54
CA CYS A 53 -10.62 8.11 2.40
C CYS A 53 -10.73 7.69 3.87
N ASP A 54 -9.59 7.38 4.49
CA ASP A 54 -9.49 6.89 5.88
C ASP A 54 -9.34 8.01 6.92
N VAL A 55 -9.26 9.27 6.51
CA VAL A 55 -9.18 10.40 7.45
C VAL A 55 -10.43 10.41 8.33
N SER A 56 -10.29 10.67 9.63
CA SER A 56 -11.42 10.63 10.58
C SER A 56 -12.62 11.45 10.12
N GLU A 57 -12.38 12.63 9.57
CA GLU A 57 -13.38 13.53 9.00
C GLU A 57 -13.11 13.73 7.51
N CYS A 58 -13.94 13.09 6.66
CA CYS A 58 -13.88 13.32 5.22
C CYS A 58 -14.69 14.58 4.87
N LEU A 59 -14.05 15.48 4.14
CA LEU A 59 -14.66 16.75 3.70
C LEU A 59 -15.41 16.62 2.38
N TYR A 60 -15.27 15.49 1.66
CA TYR A 60 -15.88 15.32 0.35
C TYR A 60 -17.36 14.94 0.46
N THR A 61 -18.23 15.75 -0.14
CA THR A 61 -19.68 15.58 -0.03
C THR A 61 -20.23 14.40 -0.82
N GLU A 62 -19.51 13.92 -1.83
CA GLU A 62 -19.96 12.79 -2.66
C GLU A 62 -19.72 11.42 -2.01
N GLY A 63 -18.94 11.37 -0.93
CA GLY A 63 -18.64 10.14 -0.20
C GLY A 63 -17.15 9.88 -0.05
N ARG A 64 -16.79 8.89 0.77
CA ARG A 64 -15.38 8.55 1.05
C ARG A 64 -14.80 7.64 -0.03
N GLU A 65 -15.66 6.91 -0.72
CA GLU A 65 -15.38 5.98 -1.81
C GLU A 65 -15.30 6.65 -3.19
N GLN A 66 -15.67 7.94 -3.27
CA GLN A 66 -15.59 8.72 -4.50
C GLN A 66 -14.29 9.52 -4.52
N ALA A 67 -13.72 9.72 -5.71
CA ALA A 67 -12.52 10.49 -5.90
C ALA A 67 -12.48 11.08 -7.31
N GLU A 68 -11.89 12.27 -7.45
CA GLU A 68 -11.56 12.84 -8.75
C GLU A 68 -10.29 12.20 -9.33
N GLU A 69 -10.13 12.24 -10.65
CA GLU A 69 -8.90 11.77 -11.31
C GLU A 69 -7.71 12.69 -10.98
N GLU A 70 -7.94 13.99 -10.90
CA GLU A 70 -6.96 15.01 -10.53
C GLU A 70 -7.68 16.15 -9.80
N GLY A 71 -7.01 16.77 -8.82
CA GLY A 71 -7.51 17.96 -8.13
C GLY A 71 -7.65 17.79 -6.62
N PRO A 72 -8.48 18.62 -5.96
CA PRO A 72 -8.61 18.64 -4.50
C PRO A 72 -9.21 17.36 -3.91
N TRP A 73 -10.00 16.64 -4.71
CA TRP A 73 -10.64 15.38 -4.31
C TRP A 73 -9.98 14.15 -4.96
N GLU A 74 -8.77 14.30 -5.50
CA GLU A 74 -7.93 13.17 -5.85
C GLU A 74 -7.62 12.34 -4.61
N LEU A 75 -7.73 11.02 -4.74
CA LEU A 75 -7.40 10.08 -3.68
C LEU A 75 -5.93 9.67 -3.77
N LEU A 76 -5.16 10.07 -2.76
CA LEU A 76 -3.76 9.67 -2.60
C LEU A 76 -3.69 8.47 -1.65
N VAL A 77 -3.07 7.38 -2.10
CA VAL A 77 -2.77 6.21 -1.26
C VAL A 77 -1.40 6.34 -0.64
N CYS A 78 -1.23 5.80 0.58
CA CYS A 78 0.04 5.84 1.28
C CYS A 78 1.13 5.15 0.45
N THR A 79 2.22 5.86 0.15
CA THR A 79 3.32 5.33 -0.69
C THR A 79 4.05 4.14 -0.07
N SER A 80 4.01 4.00 1.26
CA SER A 80 4.72 2.94 1.98
C SER A 80 3.89 1.68 2.20
N CYS A 81 2.59 1.80 2.52
CA CYS A 81 1.74 0.63 2.80
C CYS A 81 0.64 0.37 1.75
N ALA A 82 0.20 1.39 1.01
CA ALA A 82 -0.96 1.33 0.11
C ALA A 82 -2.26 0.80 0.75
N VAL A 83 -2.31 0.70 2.08
CA VAL A 83 -3.48 0.21 2.85
C VAL A 83 -4.40 1.35 3.26
N GLN A 84 -3.86 2.57 3.36
CA GLN A 84 -4.65 3.76 3.69
C GLN A 84 -4.67 4.75 2.52
N GLY A 85 -5.76 5.50 2.43
CA GLY A 85 -5.95 6.58 1.47
C GLY A 85 -6.47 7.87 2.12
N THR A 86 -6.21 9.00 1.47
CA THR A 86 -6.77 10.30 1.85
C THR A 86 -7.09 11.11 0.60
N HIS A 87 -8.17 11.90 0.65
CA HIS A 87 -8.31 12.97 -0.32
C HIS A 87 -7.29 14.07 -0.03
N ARG A 88 -6.78 14.69 -1.08
CA ARG A 88 -5.81 15.80 -0.98
C ARG A 88 -6.25 16.87 0.02
N HIS A 89 -7.50 17.34 -0.05
CA HIS A 89 -8.04 18.31 0.90
C HIS A 89 -8.27 17.77 2.31
N CYS A 90 -8.63 16.50 2.47
CA CYS A 90 -8.83 15.89 3.79
C CYS A 90 -7.54 15.85 4.62
N SER A 91 -6.37 15.81 3.97
CA SER A 91 -5.06 15.90 4.62
C SER A 91 -4.35 17.24 4.44
N SER A 92 -5.05 18.29 4.00
CA SER A 92 -4.48 19.64 3.79
C SER A 92 -3.22 19.66 2.91
N LEU A 93 -3.17 18.80 1.91
CA LEU A 93 -2.04 18.66 0.99
C LEU A 93 -2.10 19.75 -0.09
N SER A 94 -0.95 20.34 -0.44
CA SER A 94 -0.85 21.27 -1.55
C SER A 94 -0.96 20.55 -2.90
N GLU A 95 -1.35 21.28 -3.96
CA GLU A 95 -1.45 20.75 -5.34
C GLU A 95 -0.13 20.20 -5.88
N SER A 96 1.01 20.70 -5.37
CA SER A 96 2.35 20.24 -5.78
C SER A 96 2.75 18.88 -5.19
N ILE A 97 2.06 18.37 -4.18
CA ILE A 97 2.40 17.11 -3.51
C ILE A 97 1.81 15.95 -4.31
N THR A 98 2.63 15.02 -4.76
CA THR A 98 2.19 13.81 -5.48
C THR A 98 2.33 12.54 -4.66
N SER A 99 2.88 12.64 -3.45
CA SER A 99 3.12 11.51 -2.54
C SER A 99 2.63 11.83 -1.15
N TRP A 100 1.94 10.88 -0.53
CA TRP A 100 1.45 10.98 0.84
C TRP A 100 1.82 9.72 1.61
N GLU A 101 2.11 9.88 2.90
CA GLU A 101 2.32 8.78 3.85
C GLU A 101 1.34 8.93 5.00
N CYS A 102 0.74 7.82 5.44
CA CYS A 102 -0.16 7.83 6.58
C CYS A 102 0.62 7.99 7.89
N ASP A 103 -0.08 8.36 8.97
CA ASP A 103 0.51 8.61 10.29
C ASP A 103 1.30 7.41 10.84
N ILE A 104 0.89 6.19 10.48
CA ILE A 104 1.58 4.96 10.88
C ILE A 104 2.92 4.81 10.15
N CYS A 105 2.97 5.20 8.88
CA CYS A 105 4.15 5.04 8.02
C CYS A 105 5.13 6.21 8.10
N ALA A 106 4.63 7.44 8.23
CA ALA A 106 5.43 8.66 8.30
C ALA A 106 6.26 8.77 9.60
N GLY A 107 5.94 7.96 10.62
CA GLY A 107 6.61 7.92 11.90
C GLY A 107 6.03 8.92 12.91
N VAL A 108 6.03 8.55 14.19
CA VAL A 108 5.52 9.39 15.31
C VAL A 108 6.49 10.57 15.52
N GLY A 109 6.26 11.63 14.75
CA GLY A 109 7.13 12.80 14.71
C GLY A 109 6.40 14.12 14.89
N THR A 110 5.25 14.19 15.57
CA THR A 110 4.57 15.47 15.83
C THR A 110 3.80 15.49 17.15
N ALA A 111 4.37 16.18 18.14
CA ALA A 111 3.61 16.96 19.11
C ALA A 111 4.47 18.18 19.49
N SER A 112 4.56 19.16 18.59
CA SER A 112 4.87 20.52 19.04
C SER A 112 3.53 21.15 19.38
N SER A 113 3.25 21.25 20.68
CA SER A 113 2.18 22.08 21.19
C SER A 113 2.50 23.53 20.90
N ASP A 114 1.92 24.11 19.84
CA ASP A 114 1.82 25.56 19.73
C ASP A 114 0.65 26.02 20.60
N GLU A 115 0.98 26.33 21.84
CA GLU A 115 0.12 27.03 22.79
C GLU A 115 -0.12 28.46 22.26
N PRO A 116 -1.38 28.92 22.10
CA PRO A 116 -1.61 30.30 21.70
C PRO A 116 -1.31 31.23 22.89
N GLN A 117 -0.18 31.95 22.83
CA GLN A 117 0.07 33.07 23.74
C GLN A 117 -1.03 34.12 23.54
N LEU A 118 -1.95 34.19 24.51
CA LEU A 118 -2.89 35.29 24.63
C LEU A 118 -2.10 36.57 24.94
N ALA A 119 -2.03 37.47 23.96
CA ALA A 119 -1.61 38.84 24.19
C ALA A 119 -2.59 39.52 25.15
N GLY A 120 -2.13 39.85 26.36
CA GLY A 120 -2.86 40.70 27.29
C GLY A 120 -2.93 42.14 26.75
N PRO A 121 -4.08 42.82 26.85
CA PRO A 121 -4.19 44.22 26.43
C PRO A 121 -3.53 45.17 27.45
N SER A 122 -2.53 45.92 27.00
CA SER A 122 -2.07 47.14 27.68
C SER A 122 -3.17 48.19 27.64
N THR A 123 -3.55 48.71 28.81
CA THR A 123 -4.25 49.99 28.94
C THR A 123 -3.43 50.92 29.84
N ALA A 124 -3.63 52.21 29.58
CA ALA A 124 -2.79 53.39 29.85
C ALA A 124 -2.43 53.66 31.32
#